data_AF-A0A8T2QWV8-F1
#
_entry.id   AF-A0A8T2QWV8-F1
#
_cell.length_a   1.000
_cell.length_b   1.000
_cell.length_c   1.000
_cell.angle_alpha   90.00
_cell.angle_beta   90.00
_cell.angle_gamma   90.00
#
_symmetry.space_group_name_H-M   'P 1'
#
loop_
_entity.id
_entity.type
_entity.pdbx_description
1 polymer ?
#
loop_
_entity_poly.entity_id
_entity_poly.type
_entity_poly.pdbx_seq_one_letter_code
_entity_poly.pdbx_strand_id
1 'polypeptide(L)'
;MHEKFDACWNWSCIYVHKRGSILGYKRGKSNQYPSTSLIQIEGVNTVEEVDWYLGKRIAYVYKAQTKKNGTLYRAIWGRVTKPHGNSGIVRAKFRKNLPSSSLGGRVRVFMYPSRI
;
A
#
# COMPACT_ATOMS: atom_id res chain seq x y z
N MET A 1 -17.89 -9.69 -12.12
CA MET A 1 -16.43 -9.43 -11.97
C MET A 1 -15.91 -9.83 -10.58
N HIS A 2 -16.45 -10.87 -9.95
CA HIS A 2 -16.27 -11.10 -8.49
C HIS A 2 -15.77 -12.51 -8.15
N GLU A 3 -15.01 -13.15 -9.04
CA GLU A 3 -14.54 -14.53 -8.88
C GLU A 3 -13.05 -14.75 -9.24
N LYS A 4 -12.30 -13.68 -9.54
CA LYS A 4 -10.83 -13.78 -9.76
C LYS A 4 -10.00 -13.24 -8.59
N PHE A 5 -10.61 -13.09 -7.40
CA PHE A 5 -9.90 -12.59 -6.23
C PHE A 5 -9.32 -13.68 -5.32
N ASP A 6 -9.72 -14.94 -5.47
CA ASP A 6 -9.35 -15.98 -4.49
C ASP A 6 -8.18 -16.90 -4.93
N ALA A 7 -7.89 -17.04 -6.23
CA ALA A 7 -6.89 -18.00 -6.71
C ALA A 7 -5.44 -17.47 -6.82
N CYS A 8 -5.21 -16.15 -6.68
CA CYS A 8 -3.90 -15.53 -6.93
C CYS A 8 -3.11 -15.18 -5.63
N TRP A 9 -3.63 -15.55 -4.46
CA TRP A 9 -3.14 -15.06 -3.16
C TRP A 9 -2.38 -16.07 -2.33
N ASN A 10 -2.42 -17.36 -2.70
CA ASN A 10 -1.48 -18.36 -2.23
C ASN A 10 -0.46 -18.67 -3.35
N TRP A 11 0.77 -18.19 -3.15
CA TRP A 11 2.02 -18.81 -3.61
C TRP A 11 2.58 -18.64 -5.03
N SER A 12 2.09 -17.82 -5.97
CA SER A 12 2.84 -17.66 -7.25
C SER A 12 2.70 -16.41 -8.10
N CYS A 13 2.12 -15.29 -7.63
CA CYS A 13 2.08 -14.06 -8.43
C CYS A 13 3.04 -12.98 -7.93
N ILE A 14 4.35 -13.24 -8.02
CA ILE A 14 5.41 -12.27 -7.69
C ILE A 14 5.43 -11.11 -8.71
N TYR A 15 4.93 -11.34 -9.93
CA TYR A 15 5.03 -10.41 -11.06
C TYR A 15 4.05 -9.23 -11.07
N VAL A 16 3.05 -9.18 -10.19
CA VAL A 16 1.98 -8.16 -10.28
C VAL A 16 2.12 -7.03 -9.27
N HIS A 17 2.85 -7.24 -8.17
CA HIS A 17 3.04 -6.23 -7.14
C HIS A 17 4.40 -6.29 -6.44
N LYS A 18 4.94 -5.12 -6.12
CA LYS A 18 6.04 -4.97 -5.16
C LYS A 18 5.49 -4.98 -3.73
N ARG A 19 6.28 -5.50 -2.82
CA ARG A 19 5.98 -5.45 -1.39
C ARG A 19 6.39 -4.09 -0.84
N GLY A 20 5.68 -3.65 0.18
CA GLY A 20 6.05 -2.48 0.96
C GLY A 20 5.62 -2.61 2.41
N SER A 21 6.17 -1.75 3.25
CA SER A 21 5.93 -1.71 4.68
C SER A 21 5.31 -0.37 5.08
N ILE A 22 4.23 -0.41 5.87
CA ILE A 22 3.60 0.80 6.40
C ILE A 22 4.43 1.27 7.59
N LEU A 23 5.08 2.42 7.46
CA LEU A 23 5.89 2.98 8.54
C LEU A 23 5.02 3.74 9.55
N GLY A 24 4.07 4.51 9.05
CA GLY A 24 3.41 5.52 9.86
C GLY A 24 2.42 6.36 9.09
N TYR A 25 1.90 7.37 9.76
CA TYR A 25 1.23 8.48 9.11
C TYR A 25 2.20 9.66 8.98
N LYS A 26 1.89 10.59 8.07
CA LYS A 26 2.58 11.89 8.05
C LYS A 26 2.46 12.50 9.45
N ARG A 27 3.57 12.92 10.05
CA ARG A 27 3.59 13.47 11.41
C ARG A 27 4.57 14.63 11.52
N GLY A 28 4.29 15.53 12.46
CA GLY A 28 5.28 16.41 13.06
C GLY A 28 5.81 15.80 14.36
N LYS A 29 6.51 16.61 15.17
CA LYS A 29 7.01 16.19 16.49
C LYS A 29 5.87 15.70 17.39
N SER A 30 4.81 16.50 17.51
CA SER A 30 3.67 16.22 18.39
C SER A 30 2.38 15.80 17.68
N ASN A 31 2.23 16.14 16.40
CA ASN A 31 0.96 15.95 15.66
C ASN A 31 1.05 14.82 14.64
N GLN A 32 -0.04 14.07 14.46
CA GLN A 32 -0.16 13.02 13.46
C GLN A 32 -1.31 13.31 12.50
N TYR A 33 -1.08 13.10 11.19
CA TYR A 33 -2.02 13.37 10.12
C TYR A 33 -2.40 12.06 9.41
N PRO A 34 -3.46 11.36 9.87
CA PRO A 34 -3.80 10.02 9.39
C PRO A 34 -4.34 9.96 7.95
N SER A 35 -4.63 11.12 7.35
CA SER A 35 -5.07 11.24 5.95
C SER A 35 -4.00 10.84 4.94
N THR A 36 -2.73 10.82 5.35
CA THR A 36 -1.60 10.44 4.49
C THR A 36 -0.71 9.44 5.22
N SER A 37 -0.51 8.28 4.60
CA SER A 37 0.34 7.21 5.13
C SER A 37 1.72 7.26 4.50
N LEU A 38 2.73 6.91 5.29
CA LEU A 38 4.13 6.75 4.88
C LEU A 38 4.42 5.27 4.65
N ILE A 39 4.97 4.97 3.49
CA ILE A 39 5.17 3.60 3.03
C ILE A 39 6.58 3.48 2.47
N GLN A 40 7.32 2.48 2.96
CA GLN A 40 8.59 2.07 2.38
C GLN A 40 8.32 0.99 1.34
N ILE A 41 8.81 1.18 0.12
CA ILE A 41 8.74 0.13 -0.91
C ILE A 41 10.02 -0.70 -0.81
N GLU A 42 9.89 -2.02 -0.90
CA GLU A 42 11.06 -2.92 -0.85
C GLU A 42 11.95 -2.70 -2.09
N GLY A 43 13.24 -2.45 -1.85
CA GLY A 43 14.24 -2.24 -2.90
C GLY A 43 14.22 -0.84 -3.54
N VAL A 44 13.59 0.15 -2.89
CA VAL A 44 13.58 1.55 -3.34
C VAL A 44 14.25 2.40 -2.28
N ASN A 45 15.41 2.98 -2.60
CA ASN A 45 16.22 3.73 -1.64
C ASN A 45 16.40 5.20 -2.04
N THR A 46 16.24 5.53 -3.32
CA THR A 46 16.42 6.90 -3.84
C THR A 46 15.10 7.55 -4.24
N VAL A 47 15.09 8.88 -4.36
CA VAL A 47 13.91 9.63 -4.80
C VAL A 47 13.62 9.42 -6.29
N GLU A 48 14.67 9.21 -7.09
CA GLU A 48 14.57 8.93 -8.52
C GLU A 48 13.81 7.62 -8.80
N GLU A 49 14.13 6.57 -8.04
CA GLU A 49 13.42 5.29 -8.13
C GLU A 49 11.95 5.40 -7.70
N VAL A 50 11.63 6.30 -6.75
CA VAL A 50 10.25 6.54 -6.30
C VAL A 50 9.37 7.13 -7.40
N ASP A 51 9.92 7.94 -8.30
CA ASP A 51 9.14 8.64 -9.33
C ASP A 51 8.31 7.66 -10.18
N TRP A 52 8.91 6.51 -10.51
CA TRP A 52 8.23 5.42 -11.21
C TRP A 52 6.98 4.91 -10.49
N TYR A 53 7.01 4.87 -9.15
CA TYR A 53 5.92 4.37 -8.31
C TYR A 53 4.82 5.41 -8.07
N LEU A 54 4.99 6.65 -8.50
CA LEU A 54 3.94 7.65 -8.34
C LEU A 54 2.68 7.21 -9.10
N GLY A 55 1.50 7.51 -8.56
CA GLY A 55 0.21 7.17 -9.19
C GLY A 55 -0.15 5.69 -9.20
N LYS A 56 0.79 4.78 -8.86
CA LYS A 56 0.55 3.35 -8.77
C LYS A 56 -0.51 3.02 -7.72
N ARG A 57 -1.28 1.96 -7.98
CA ARG A 57 -2.31 1.47 -7.07
C ARG A 57 -1.67 0.71 -5.92
N ILE A 58 -2.20 0.89 -4.73
CA ILE A 58 -1.74 0.19 -3.53
C ILE A 58 -2.93 -0.42 -2.79
N ALA A 59 -2.73 -1.59 -2.21
CA ALA A 59 -3.73 -2.22 -1.36
C ALA A 59 -3.11 -2.65 -0.02
N TYR A 60 -3.84 -2.36 1.05
CA TYR A 60 -3.66 -2.99 2.34
C TYR A 60 -4.70 -4.10 2.49
N VAL A 61 -4.26 -5.33 2.61
CA VAL A 61 -5.13 -6.50 2.75
C VAL A 61 -5.02 -7.04 4.16
N TYR A 62 -6.16 -7.26 4.81
CA TYR A 62 -6.24 -7.73 6.18
C TYR A 62 -7.33 -8.79 6.32
N LYS A 63 -7.18 -9.64 7.33
CA LYS A 63 -8.15 -10.68 7.68
C LYS A 63 -9.08 -10.16 8.76
N ALA A 64 -10.38 -10.40 8.61
CA ALA A 64 -11.39 -10.16 9.64
C ALA A 64 -12.04 -11.48 10.05
N GLN A 65 -12.66 -11.51 11.23
CA GLN A 65 -13.38 -12.71 11.72
C GLN A 65 -14.70 -12.94 10.97
N THR A 66 -15.38 -11.86 10.58
CA THR A 66 -16.67 -11.93 9.89
C THR A 66 -16.51 -11.98 8.38
N LYS A 67 -17.20 -12.93 7.74
CA LYS A 67 -17.25 -13.05 6.29
C LYS A 67 -18.00 -11.85 5.70
N LYS A 68 -17.43 -11.23 4.67
CA LYS A 68 -18.11 -10.24 3.82
C LYS A 68 -17.88 -10.64 2.37
N ASN A 69 -18.94 -10.67 1.56
CA ASN A 69 -18.89 -11.05 0.15
C ASN A 69 -18.20 -12.40 -0.09
N GLY A 70 -18.49 -13.39 0.76
CA GLY A 70 -17.92 -14.74 0.66
C GLY A 70 -16.53 -14.93 1.27
N THR A 71 -15.76 -13.86 1.51
CA THR A 71 -14.37 -13.96 1.99
C THR A 71 -14.18 -13.36 3.40
N LEU A 72 -13.12 -13.83 4.09
CA LEU A 72 -12.65 -13.24 5.35
C LEU A 72 -11.65 -12.09 5.11
N TYR A 73 -11.15 -11.97 3.89
CA TYR A 73 -10.15 -10.97 3.51
C TYR A 73 -10.81 -9.69 3.04
N ARG A 74 -10.27 -8.56 3.47
CA ARG A 74 -10.73 -7.23 3.09
C ARG A 74 -9.55 -6.41 2.61
N ALA A 75 -9.80 -5.55 1.63
CA ALA A 75 -8.79 -4.68 1.06
C ALA A 75 -9.17 -3.21 1.21
N ILE A 76 -8.21 -2.40 1.65
CA ILE A 76 -8.28 -0.93 1.58
C ILE A 76 -7.40 -0.50 0.42
N TRP A 77 -8.04 0.07 -0.59
CA TRP A 77 -7.37 0.54 -1.80
C TRP A 77 -6.90 1.99 -1.67
N GLY A 78 -5.78 2.30 -2.30
CA GLY A 78 -5.17 3.61 -2.33
C GLY A 78 -4.33 3.85 -3.58
N ARG A 79 -3.64 5.00 -3.61
CA ARG A 79 -2.60 5.31 -4.59
C ARG A 79 -1.38 5.92 -3.91
N VAL A 80 -0.24 5.72 -4.53
CA VAL A 80 0.98 6.49 -4.25
C VAL A 80 0.80 7.90 -4.83
N THR A 81 1.20 8.91 -4.06
CA THR A 81 0.94 10.32 -4.41
C THR A 81 2.21 11.14 -4.63
N LYS A 82 3.15 11.11 -3.69
CA LYS A 82 4.37 11.93 -3.72
C LYS A 82 5.53 11.20 -3.01
N PRO A 83 6.80 11.49 -3.35
CA PRO A 83 7.93 11.04 -2.54
C PRO A 83 7.92 11.69 -1.15
N HIS A 84 8.59 11.07 -0.19
CA HIS A 84 8.78 11.57 1.16
C HIS A 84 10.24 11.44 1.61
N GLY A 85 10.90 12.58 1.81
CA GLY A 85 12.31 12.59 2.19
C GLY A 85 13.18 12.01 1.07
N ASN A 86 14.39 11.58 1.44
CA ASN A 86 15.41 11.13 0.48
C ASN A 86 15.61 9.61 0.44
N SER A 87 15.00 8.87 1.38
CA SER A 87 15.24 7.43 1.62
C SER A 87 14.29 6.49 0.86
N GLY A 88 13.71 6.92 -0.25
CA GLY A 88 12.78 6.09 -1.02
C GLY A 88 11.40 5.87 -0.38
N ILE A 89 11.04 6.62 0.66
CA ILE A 89 9.73 6.54 1.30
C ILE A 89 8.71 7.28 0.45
N VAL A 90 7.48 6.76 0.37
CA VAL A 90 6.39 7.37 -0.39
C VAL A 90 5.21 7.77 0.49
N ARG A 91 4.53 8.84 0.08
CA ARG A 91 3.22 9.23 0.62
C ARG A 91 2.11 8.53 -0.16
N ALA A 92 1.26 7.80 0.54
CA ALA A 92 0.08 7.18 -0.03
C ALA A 92 -1.21 7.79 0.53
N LYS A 93 -2.21 7.91 -0.34
CA LYS A 93 -3.58 8.22 0.06
C LYS A 93 -4.47 7.04 -0.23
N PHE A 94 -5.12 6.54 0.81
CA PHE A 94 -6.11 5.48 0.73
C PHE A 94 -7.52 6.07 0.65
N ARG A 95 -8.47 5.31 0.10
CA ARG A 95 -9.88 5.70 0.04
C ARG A 95 -10.50 5.84 1.43
N LYS A 96 -10.08 4.97 2.35
CA LYS A 96 -10.34 5.10 3.79
C LYS A 96 -8.99 5.18 4.47
N ASN A 97 -8.85 6.02 5.49
CA ASN A 97 -7.62 6.10 6.28
C ASN A 97 -7.27 4.71 6.81
N LEU A 98 -5.98 4.40 6.83
CA LEU A 98 -5.53 3.14 7.41
C LEU A 98 -5.82 3.12 8.92
N PRO A 99 -6.10 1.95 9.51
CA PRO A 99 -6.18 1.80 10.95
C PRO A 99 -4.76 1.80 11.56
N SER A 100 -4.60 2.27 12.80
CA SER A 100 -3.30 2.24 13.52
C SER A 100 -2.72 0.83 13.68
N SER A 101 -3.56 -0.20 13.69
CA SER A 101 -3.13 -1.62 13.70
C SER A 101 -2.39 -2.06 12.43
N SER A 102 -2.43 -1.26 11.36
CA SER A 102 -1.72 -1.55 10.11
C SER A 102 -0.26 -1.12 10.12
N LEU A 103 0.18 -0.36 11.13
CA LEU A 103 1.56 0.08 11.26
C LEU A 103 2.51 -1.11 11.44
N GLY A 104 3.64 -1.12 10.72
CA GLY A 104 4.52 -2.28 10.61
C GLY A 104 3.97 -3.41 9.72
N GLY A 105 2.73 -3.29 9.26
CA GLY A 105 2.09 -4.23 8.35
C GLY A 105 2.59 -4.11 6.91
N ARG A 106 2.34 -5.16 6.14
CA ARG A 106 2.71 -5.24 4.72
C ARG A 106 1.61 -4.66 3.83
N VAL A 107 2.03 -4.01 2.76
CA VAL A 107 1.18 -3.49 1.68
C VAL A 107 1.65 -4.00 0.34
N ARG A 108 0.74 -4.04 -0.62
CA ARG A 108 1.00 -4.47 -1.99
C ARG A 108 0.91 -3.26 -2.91
N VAL A 109 2.03 -2.89 -3.51
CA VAL A 109 2.14 -1.81 -4.50
C VAL A 109 2.10 -2.43 -5.88
N PHE A 110 1.03 -2.18 -6.63
CA PHE A 110 0.83 -2.75 -7.95
C PHE A 110 1.58 -1.96 -9.02
N MET A 111 1.97 -2.63 -10.11
CA MET A 111 2.71 -1.99 -11.21
C MET A 111 1.82 -1.13 -12.13
N TYR A 112 0.50 -1.17 -11.95
CA TYR A 112 -0.48 -0.38 -12.70
C TYR A 112 -1.01 0.82 -11.89
N PRO A 113 -1.51 1.88 -12.55
CA PRO A 113 -1.47 2.13 -14.01
C PRO A 113 -0.06 2.37 -14.53
N SER A 114 0.29 1.82 -15.71
CA SER A 114 1.57 2.12 -16.35
C SER A 114 1.55 3.54 -16.90
N ARG A 115 2.65 4.27 -16.69
CA ARG A 115 2.94 5.56 -17.34
C ARG A 115 4.14 5.46 -18.30
N ILE A 116 4.82 4.31 -18.29
CA ILE A 116 5.76 3.86 -19.33
C ILE A 116 4.93 3.21 -20.42
#